data_AF-A0A2T0PYP2-F1
#
_entry.id   AF-A0A2T0PYP2-F1
#
_cell.length_a   1.000
_cell.length_b   1.000
_cell.length_c   1.000
_cell.angle_alpha   90.00
_cell.angle_beta   90.00
_cell.angle_gamma   90.00
#
_symmetry.space_group_name_H-M   'P 1'
#
loop_
_entity.id
_entity.type
_entity.pdbx_description
1 polymer ?
#
loop_
_entity_poly.entity_id
_entity_poly.type
_entity_poly.pdbx_seq_one_letter_code
_entity_poly.pdbx_strand_id
1 'polypeptide(L)' 'MSAPLAIGIDHVIMSLGSAPSSDAALKAIEELAAEFRLVIWDPQSQEASLPNRR' A
#
# COMPACT_ATOMS: atom_id res chain seq x y z
N MET A 1 17.68 23.97 12.66
CA MET A 1 16.26 23.62 12.81
C MET A 1 16.06 22.28 12.13
N SER A 2 15.85 21.19 12.87
CA SER A 2 15.44 19.92 12.24
C SER A 2 13.97 20.06 11.86
N ALA A 3 13.62 19.72 10.63
CA ALA A 3 12.21 19.55 10.27
C ALA A 3 11.58 18.60 11.29
N PRO A 4 10.38 18.89 11.81
CA PRO A 4 9.67 17.88 12.58
C PRO A 4 9.53 16.69 11.64
N LEU A 5 10.04 15.52 12.03
CA LEU A 5 9.62 14.27 11.42
C LEU A 5 8.10 14.30 11.57
N ALA A 6 7.38 14.61 10.48
CA ALA A 6 5.96 14.39 10.45
C ALA A 6 5.83 12.93 10.83
N ILE A 7 5.31 12.64 12.03
CA ILE A 7 5.12 11.29 12.55
C ILE A 7 3.94 10.73 11.75
N GLY A 8 4.20 10.48 10.47
CA GLY A 8 3.32 9.84 9.52
C GLY A 8 3.92 8.47 9.24
N ILE A 9 3.06 7.47 9.12
CA ILE A 9 3.47 6.17 8.64
C ILE A 9 3.93 6.37 7.19
N ASP A 10 5.24 6.33 6.98
CA ASP A 10 5.85 6.53 5.66
C ASP A 10 5.61 5.30 4.77
N HIS A 11 5.61 4.11 5.37
CA HIS A 11 5.44 2.83 4.69
C HIS A 11 4.71 1.83 5.59
N VAL A 12 3.87 0.98 5.00
CA VAL A 12 3.24 -0.17 5.67
C VAL A 12 3.67 -1.43 4.95
N ILE A 13 4.16 -2.42 5.70
CA ILE A 13 4.49 -3.76 5.18
C ILE A 13 3.47 -4.74 5.74
N MET A 14 2.84 -5.51 4.85
CA MET A 14 1.76 -6.45 5.19
C MET A 14 2.07 -7.82 4.60
N SER A 15 1.72 -8.89 5.31
CA SER A 15 1.78 -10.26 4.80
C SER A 15 0.35 -10.79 4.65
N LEU A 16 -0.04 -11.13 3.43
CA LEU A 16 -1.35 -11.70 3.12
C LEU A 16 -1.18 -13.20 2.79
N GLY A 17 -2.05 -14.04 3.34
CA GLY A 17 -2.13 -15.46 2.98
C GLY A 17 -3.04 -15.68 1.77
N SER A 18 -3.03 -16.87 1.16
CA SER A 18 -3.98 -17.22 0.08
C SER A 18 -5.33 -17.67 0.68
N ALA A 19 -6.25 -16.74 0.84
CA ALA A 19 -7.61 -17.02 1.30
C ALA A 19 -8.59 -16.05 0.62
N PRO A 20 -9.89 -16.40 0.47
CA PRO A 20 -10.88 -15.48 -0.11
C PRO A 20 -11.02 -14.15 0.65
N SER A 21 -10.75 -14.14 1.96
CA SER A 21 -10.69 -12.91 2.75
C SER A 21 -9.56 -11.98 2.34
N SER A 22 -8.48 -12.53 1.78
CA SER A 22 -7.33 -11.76 1.31
C SER A 22 -7.66 -10.96 0.05
N ASP A 23 -8.59 -11.42 -0.78
CA ASP A 23 -9.05 -10.65 -1.95
C ASP A 23 -9.75 -9.35 -1.51
N ALA A 24 -10.60 -9.43 -0.48
CA ALA A 24 -11.25 -8.27 0.10
C ALA A 24 -10.25 -7.31 0.77
N ALA A 25 -9.24 -7.86 1.46
CA ALA A 25 -8.17 -7.07 2.05
C ALA A 25 -7.32 -6.36 0.98
N LEU A 26 -6.97 -7.05 -0.11
CA LEU A 26 -6.20 -6.48 -1.22
C LEU A 26 -6.94 -5.31 -1.85
N LYS A 27 -8.25 -5.47 -2.09
CA LYS A 27 -9.08 -4.38 -2.63
C LYS A 27 -9.11 -3.15 -1.72
N ALA A 28 -9.26 -3.33 -0.41
CA ALA A 28 -9.23 -2.22 0.54
C ALA A 28 -7.86 -1.51 0.57
N ILE A 29 -6.77 -2.26 0.45
CA ILE A 29 -5.40 -1.71 0.37
C ILE A 29 -5.23 -0.89 -0.92
N GLU A 30 -5.69 -1.40 -2.06
CA GLU A 30 -5.64 -0.68 -3.34
C GLU A 30 -6.45 0.61 -3.32
N GLU A 31 -7.65 0.60 -2.72
CA GLU A 31 -8.51 1.78 -2.55
C GLU A 31 -7.83 2.85 -1.69
N LEU A 32 -7.26 2.47 -0.54
CA LEU A 32 -6.49 3.37 0.33
C LEU A 32 -5.27 3.93 -0.40
N ALA A 33 -4.53 3.08 -1.11
CA ALA A 33 -3.36 3.51 -1.86
C ALA A 33 -3.75 4.52 -2.95
N ALA A 34 -4.90 4.33 -3.62
CA ALA A 34 -5.42 5.29 -4.59
C ALA A 34 -5.78 6.64 -3.95
N GLU A 35 -6.48 6.61 -2.80
CA GLU A 35 -6.89 7.82 -2.06
C GLU A 35 -5.69 8.67 -1.63
N PHE A 36 -4.69 8.02 -1.02
CA PHE A 36 -3.53 8.70 -0.45
C PHE A 36 -2.33 8.79 -1.42
N ARG A 37 -2.48 8.31 -2.66
CA ARG A 37 -1.43 8.25 -3.68
C ARG A 37 -0.17 7.51 -3.20
N LEU A 38 -0.39 6.38 -2.53
CA LEU A 38 0.67 5.51 -2.06
C LEU A 38 1.13 4.58 -3.19
N VAL A 39 2.43 4.29 -3.21
CA VAL A 39 3.00 3.30 -4.12
C VAL A 39 2.77 1.91 -3.53
N ILE A 40 2.29 0.98 -4.34
CA ILE A 40 2.21 -0.44 -3.97
C ILE A 40 3.46 -1.13 -4.50
N TRP A 41 4.19 -1.80 -3.62
CA TRP A 41 5.31 -2.66 -3.99
C TRP A 41 4.96 -4.12 -3.76
N ASP A 42 5.07 -4.94 -4.80
CA ASP A 42 4.88 -6.38 -4.72
C ASP A 42 6.24 -7.10 -4.67
N PRO A 43 6.59 -7.74 -3.53
CA PRO A 43 7.85 -8.47 -3.40
C PRO A 43 7.97 -9.67 -4.35
N GLN A 44 6.85 -10.27 -4.79
CA GLN A 44 6.88 -11.47 -5.62
C GLN A 44 7.27 -11.15 -7.06
N SER A 45 6.73 -10.06 -7.62
CA SER A 45 7.09 -9.56 -8.94
C SER A 45 8.29 -8.61 -8.93
N GLN A 46 8.65 -8.05 -7.77
CA GLN A 46 9.63 -6.97 -7.62
C GLN A 46 9.24 -5.68 -8.35
N GLU A 47 7.95 -5.47 -8.54
CA GLU A 47 7.42 -4.30 -9.24
C GLU A 47 6.80 -3.29 -8.26
N ALA A 48 6.97 -2.02 -8.60
CA ALA A 48 6.29 -0.92 -7.94
C ALA A 48 5.25 -0.35 -8.90
N SER A 49 4.03 -0.17 -8.42
CA SER A 49 2.94 0.39 -9.21
C SER A 49 2.23 1.51 -8.45
N LEU A 50 1.74 2.49 -9.21
CA LEU A 50 0.76 3.43 -8.71
C LEU A 50 -0.63 2.81 -8.91
N PRO A 51 -1.49 2.83 -7.89
CA PRO A 51 -2.87 2.35 -8.04
C PRO A 51 -3.56 3.19 -9.13
N ASN A 52 -4.17 2.51 -10.11
CA ASN A 52 -4.82 3.15 -11.24
C ASN A 52 -5.94 4.09 -10.76
N ARG A 53 -5.82 5.39 -11.02
CA ARG A 53 -6.95 6.31 -10.94
C ARG A 53 -7.97 5.92 -12.00
N ARG A 54 -9.08 5.32 -11.59
CA ARG A 54 -10.30 5.35 -12.41
C ARG A 54 -10.92 6.74 -12.38
#